data_AF-L8MYW4-F1
#
_entry.id   AF-L8MYW4-F1
#
_cell.length_a   1.000
_cell.length_b   1.000
_cell.length_c   1.000
_cell.angle_alpha   90.00
_cell.angle_beta   90.00
_cell.angle_gamma   90.00
#
_symmetry.space_group_name_H-M   'P 1'
#
loop_
_entity.id
_entity.type
_entity.pdbx_description
1 polymer ?
#
loop_
_entity_poly.entity_id
_entity_poly.type
_entity_poly.pdbx_seq_one_letter_code
_entity_poly.pdbx_strand_id
1 'polypeptide(L)'
;MLQKRPPHPKFNLIFIAFLGLCIDISGAILLPQSKQGVIAQNGIQVRTNQWLKVEKVSGNVTYRNLYNYENRPAQNGDRLQTPSDEISTGANGTAVLSVDTGVGSIYVSENTTIRINSFKIAADNGRITNLFVPRGKARLQIRKFTNRGSQLNIQTPAGISGVRGTRYIVQSKNSGDMVITTLQGSVATTAQNQTKMVNGGFQNLTVVGQPPSTPVPINNDASLKYAIDRRASGSGRSIVLIGYTDPFNTVKVEGKEQALDRSGKFYLQLPAPSSLKVTVTVENTTGKIQVYEIPIL
;
A
#
# COMPACT_ATOMS: atom_id res chain seq x y z
N MET A 1 -37.59 48.36 24.04
CA MET A 1 -36.31 47.81 23.53
C MET A 1 -36.35 46.30 23.72
N LEU A 2 -36.63 45.54 22.65
CA LEU A 2 -36.33 44.10 22.40
C LEU A 2 -37.28 43.61 21.30
N GLN A 3 -36.71 43.52 20.10
CA GLN A 3 -37.34 43.22 18.82
C GLN A 3 -37.46 41.69 18.66
N LYS A 4 -38.69 41.16 18.54
CA LYS A 4 -38.97 39.77 18.17
C LYS A 4 -39.21 39.68 16.65
N ARG A 5 -38.55 38.70 16.01
CA ARG A 5 -38.62 38.38 14.58
C ARG A 5 -40.04 37.92 14.16
N PRO A 6 -40.49 38.20 12.91
CA PRO A 6 -41.69 37.59 12.33
C PRO A 6 -41.40 36.26 11.58
N PRO A 7 -42.43 35.42 11.36
CA PRO A 7 -42.29 34.06 10.81
C PRO A 7 -42.53 33.98 9.27
N HIS A 8 -42.01 32.91 8.66
CA HIS A 8 -42.23 32.52 7.25
C HIS A 8 -43.65 31.95 7.01
N PRO A 9 -44.30 32.25 5.86
CA PRO A 9 -45.46 31.51 5.40
C PRO A 9 -45.12 30.46 4.32
N LYS A 10 -45.96 29.43 4.32
CA LYS A 10 -45.95 28.17 3.56
C LYS A 10 -46.39 28.38 2.10
N PHE A 11 -45.80 27.66 1.16
CA PHE A 11 -46.27 27.57 -0.24
C PHE A 11 -47.24 26.40 -0.41
N ASN A 12 -48.37 26.68 -1.06
CA ASN A 12 -49.48 25.76 -1.26
C ASN A 12 -49.64 25.42 -2.76
N LEU A 13 -50.16 24.21 -2.98
CA LEU A 13 -50.37 23.48 -4.23
C LEU A 13 -51.47 24.11 -5.09
N ILE A 14 -51.30 24.16 -6.43
CA ILE A 14 -52.41 24.38 -7.39
C ILE A 14 -52.32 23.35 -8.52
N PHE A 15 -53.47 22.71 -8.74
CA PHE A 15 -53.81 21.69 -9.73
C PHE A 15 -54.69 22.37 -10.79
N ILE A 16 -54.43 22.20 -12.09
CA ILE A 16 -55.40 22.51 -13.17
C ILE A 16 -55.35 21.40 -14.23
N ALA A 17 -56.55 20.87 -14.51
CA ALA A 17 -56.86 19.85 -15.51
C ALA A 17 -57.46 20.47 -16.79
N PHE A 18 -57.83 19.59 -17.76
CA PHE A 18 -58.54 19.79 -19.05
C PHE A 18 -57.61 19.93 -20.29
N LEU A 19 -57.86 19.32 -21.47
CA LEU A 19 -59.00 18.62 -22.08
C LEU A 19 -58.47 17.81 -23.29
N GLY A 20 -59.10 16.68 -23.63
CA GLY A 20 -58.74 15.86 -24.79
C GLY A 20 -59.36 16.29 -26.12
N LEU A 21 -58.78 15.80 -27.23
CA LEU A 21 -59.48 15.57 -28.49
C LEU A 21 -58.85 14.37 -29.22
N CYS A 22 -59.67 13.34 -29.46
CA CYS A 22 -59.35 12.18 -30.28
C CYS A 22 -59.56 12.51 -31.76
N ILE A 23 -58.60 12.12 -32.61
CA ILE A 23 -58.89 11.79 -34.02
C ILE A 23 -58.14 10.49 -34.32
N ASP A 24 -58.93 9.47 -34.62
CA ASP A 24 -58.52 8.16 -35.10
C ASP A 24 -58.53 8.21 -36.64
N ILE A 25 -57.40 7.90 -37.29
CA ILE A 25 -57.39 7.49 -38.70
C ILE A 25 -56.48 6.27 -38.80
N SER A 26 -57.11 5.15 -39.13
CA SER A 26 -56.48 3.86 -39.35
C SER A 26 -55.46 3.89 -40.48
N GLY A 27 -54.25 3.42 -40.20
CA GLY A 27 -53.22 3.11 -41.18
C GLY A 27 -52.31 2.05 -40.59
N ALA A 28 -52.64 0.78 -40.80
CA ALA A 28 -51.82 -0.34 -40.40
C ALA A 28 -50.52 -0.37 -41.21
N ILE A 29 -49.37 -0.21 -40.54
CA ILE A 29 -48.07 -0.62 -41.08
C ILE A 29 -47.34 -1.44 -40.01
N LEU A 30 -47.09 -2.70 -40.35
CA LEU A 30 -46.28 -3.66 -39.61
C LEU A 30 -44.84 -3.14 -39.43
N LEU A 31 -44.30 -3.37 -38.24
CA LEU A 31 -42.91 -3.11 -37.82
C LEU A 31 -41.86 -3.76 -38.74
N PRO A 32 -40.64 -3.21 -38.75
CA PRO A 32 -39.44 -4.02 -38.60
C PRO A 32 -38.76 -3.72 -37.26
N GLN A 33 -38.52 -4.77 -36.47
CA GLN A 33 -37.62 -4.74 -35.31
C GLN A 33 -36.19 -4.44 -35.79
N SER A 34 -35.74 -3.19 -35.66
CA SER A 34 -34.32 -2.84 -35.81
C SER A 34 -33.72 -2.42 -34.47
N LYS A 35 -33.12 -3.44 -33.82
CA LYS A 35 -31.90 -3.38 -32.99
C LYS A 35 -31.84 -2.30 -31.90
N GLN A 36 -32.24 -2.73 -30.70
CA GLN A 36 -31.56 -2.32 -29.47
C GLN A 36 -30.05 -2.54 -29.61
N GLY A 37 -29.28 -1.51 -29.34
CA GLY A 37 -27.84 -1.55 -29.22
C GLY A 37 -27.39 -0.60 -28.13
N VAL A 38 -27.73 -0.92 -26.88
CA VAL A 38 -27.03 -0.33 -25.72
C VAL A 38 -25.58 -0.75 -25.85
N ILE A 39 -24.69 0.20 -26.20
CA ILE A 39 -23.25 -0.04 -26.18
C ILE A 39 -22.85 -0.16 -24.71
N ALA A 40 -22.89 -1.40 -24.21
CA ALA A 40 -22.09 -1.77 -23.06
C ALA A 40 -20.63 -1.61 -23.48
N GLN A 41 -19.99 -0.52 -23.08
CA GLN A 41 -18.53 -0.45 -23.05
C GLN A 41 -18.06 -1.43 -21.96
N ASN A 42 -18.09 -2.73 -22.28
CA ASN A 42 -17.26 -3.70 -21.62
C ASN A 42 -15.83 -3.25 -21.86
N GLY A 43 -15.20 -2.68 -20.83
CA GLY A 43 -13.81 -2.28 -20.86
C GLY A 43 -12.98 -3.47 -21.30
N ILE A 44 -12.52 -3.45 -22.55
CA ILE A 44 -11.58 -4.43 -23.06
C ILE A 44 -10.34 -4.28 -22.19
N GLN A 45 -10.14 -5.23 -21.27
CA GLN A 45 -8.85 -5.38 -20.61
C GLN A 45 -7.88 -5.77 -21.72
N VAL A 46 -7.19 -4.77 -22.27
CA VAL A 46 -6.08 -5.00 -23.19
C VAL A 46 -5.12 -5.91 -22.45
N ARG A 47 -5.01 -7.17 -22.90
CA ARG A 47 -3.98 -8.09 -22.42
C ARG A 47 -2.65 -7.53 -22.86
N THR A 48 -2.09 -6.64 -22.05
CA THR A 48 -0.71 -6.22 -22.21
C THR A 48 0.16 -7.44 -21.94
N ASN A 49 1.20 -7.67 -22.74
CA ASN A 49 2.17 -8.75 -22.47
C ASN A 49 3.10 -8.43 -21.28
N GLN A 50 2.57 -7.74 -20.26
CA GLN A 50 3.23 -7.39 -19.01
C GLN A 50 2.88 -8.43 -17.95
N TRP A 51 3.85 -8.74 -17.09
CA TRP A 51 3.70 -9.75 -16.06
C TRP A 51 4.75 -9.54 -14.96
N LEU A 52 4.48 -10.09 -13.79
CA LEU A 52 5.50 -10.46 -12.81
C LEU A 52 5.67 -11.96 -12.84
N LYS A 53 6.90 -12.46 -12.92
CA LYS A 53 7.17 -13.91 -12.91
C LYS A 53 7.97 -14.25 -11.67
N VAL A 54 7.53 -15.28 -10.98
CA VAL A 54 8.23 -15.86 -9.84
C VAL A 54 9.49 -16.56 -10.35
N GLU A 55 10.66 -16.01 -10.06
CA GLU A 55 11.95 -16.61 -10.41
C GLU A 55 12.44 -17.57 -9.33
N LYS A 56 12.17 -17.23 -8.06
CA LYS A 56 12.59 -18.01 -6.91
C LYS A 56 11.61 -17.83 -5.75
N VAL A 57 11.36 -18.92 -5.03
CA VAL A 57 10.65 -18.93 -3.74
C VAL A 57 11.48 -19.65 -2.68
N SER A 58 11.31 -19.26 -1.42
CA SER A 58 11.87 -19.95 -0.26
C SER A 58 10.95 -19.76 0.93
N GLY A 59 10.75 -20.81 1.75
CA GLY A 59 9.86 -20.75 2.91
C GLY A 59 8.37 -20.68 2.55
N ASN A 60 7.57 -20.05 3.42
CA ASN A 60 6.13 -19.91 3.20
C ASN A 60 5.83 -18.80 2.18
N VAL A 61 5.50 -19.19 0.95
CA VAL A 61 5.12 -18.27 -0.13
C VAL A 61 3.86 -18.78 -0.80
N THR A 62 2.84 -17.93 -0.90
CA THR A 62 1.58 -18.23 -1.56
C THR A 62 1.38 -17.35 -2.78
N TYR A 63 0.77 -17.95 -3.80
CA TYR A 63 0.32 -17.29 -5.01
C TYR A 63 -1.21 -17.39 -5.07
N ARG A 64 -1.84 -16.29 -5.47
CA ARG A 64 -3.28 -16.22 -5.71
C ARG A 64 -3.52 -15.56 -7.06
N ASN A 65 -4.37 -16.17 -7.88
CA ASN A 65 -4.81 -15.61 -9.15
C ASN A 65 -6.29 -15.19 -9.05
N LEU A 66 -6.70 -14.18 -9.81
CA LEU A 66 -8.10 -13.77 -9.90
C LEU A 66 -9.07 -14.92 -10.24
N TYR A 67 -8.66 -15.89 -11.08
CA TYR A 67 -9.55 -16.97 -11.54
C TYR A 67 -9.74 -18.09 -10.51
N ASN A 68 -8.81 -18.23 -9.58
CA ASN A 68 -8.85 -19.22 -8.51
C ASN A 68 -8.47 -18.49 -7.22
N TYR A 69 -9.49 -17.94 -6.54
CA TYR A 69 -9.34 -17.11 -5.34
C TYR A 69 -8.71 -17.85 -4.15
N GLU A 70 -8.34 -19.11 -4.30
CA GLU A 70 -7.60 -19.89 -3.33
C GLU A 70 -6.11 -19.56 -3.35
N ASN A 71 -5.55 -19.39 -2.15
CA ASN A 71 -4.10 -19.30 -1.98
C ASN A 71 -3.51 -20.70 -2.17
N ARG A 72 -2.63 -20.86 -3.16
CA ARG A 72 -1.80 -22.06 -3.29
C ARG A 72 -0.33 -21.74 -3.02
N PRO A 73 0.52 -22.73 -2.71
CA PRO A 73 1.96 -22.53 -2.70
C PRO A 73 2.44 -21.95 -4.04
N ALA A 74 3.30 -20.94 -3.96
CA ALA A 74 3.93 -20.35 -5.13
C ALA A 74 5.03 -21.25 -5.68
N GLN A 75 5.20 -21.27 -6.99
CA GLN A 75 6.17 -22.08 -7.72
C GLN A 75 7.01 -21.21 -8.66
N ASN A 76 8.24 -21.63 -8.91
CA ASN A 76 9.08 -20.98 -9.92
C ASN A 76 8.40 -21.09 -11.28
N GLY A 77 8.34 -19.98 -12.01
CA GLY A 77 7.63 -19.87 -13.29
C GLY A 77 6.20 -19.35 -13.18
N ASP A 78 5.62 -19.27 -11.97
CA ASP A 78 4.30 -18.64 -11.78
C ASP A 78 4.29 -17.21 -12.34
N ARG A 79 3.21 -16.85 -13.04
CA ARG A 79 3.04 -15.52 -13.62
C ARG A 79 1.82 -14.82 -13.02
N LEU A 80 2.05 -13.63 -12.48
CA LEU A 80 1.01 -12.67 -12.15
C LEU A 80 0.83 -11.78 -13.38
N GLN A 81 -0.37 -11.78 -13.96
CA GLN A 81 -0.66 -11.08 -15.24
C GLN A 81 -1.93 -10.24 -15.16
N THR A 82 -2.84 -10.58 -14.26
CA THR A 82 -4.17 -9.98 -14.16
C THR A 82 -4.23 -9.07 -12.92
N PRO A 83 -4.98 -7.97 -12.95
CA PRO A 83 -5.32 -7.24 -11.73
C PRO A 83 -5.85 -8.18 -10.65
N SER A 84 -5.42 -7.96 -9.41
CA SER A 84 -5.67 -8.81 -8.24
C SER A 84 -4.83 -10.09 -8.11
N ASP A 85 -4.04 -10.47 -9.12
CA ASP A 85 -3.02 -11.49 -8.91
C ASP A 85 -2.05 -11.04 -7.82
N GLU A 86 -1.67 -11.96 -6.94
CA GLU A 86 -0.97 -11.66 -5.71
C GLU A 86 0.09 -12.72 -5.40
N ILE A 87 1.21 -12.25 -4.87
CA ILE A 87 2.21 -13.07 -4.20
C ILE A 87 2.32 -12.59 -2.75
N SER A 88 2.20 -13.52 -1.82
CA SER A 88 2.27 -13.27 -0.38
C SER A 88 3.35 -14.16 0.24
N THR A 89 4.15 -13.58 1.13
CA THR A 89 5.19 -14.28 1.89
C THR A 89 4.83 -14.25 3.37
N GLY A 90 4.95 -15.39 4.04
CA GLY A 90 4.79 -15.51 5.49
C GLY A 90 6.11 -15.30 6.24
N ALA A 91 6.15 -15.69 7.51
CA ALA A 91 7.38 -15.73 8.30
C ALA A 91 8.43 -16.64 7.65
N ASN A 92 9.69 -16.18 7.60
CA ASN A 92 10.79 -16.86 6.89
C ASN A 92 10.53 -17.11 5.38
N GLY A 93 9.48 -16.51 4.80
CA GLY A 93 9.14 -16.59 3.39
C GLY A 93 9.88 -15.53 2.57
N THR A 94 10.41 -15.87 1.42
CA THR A 94 10.99 -14.88 0.49
C THR A 94 10.68 -15.25 -0.96
N ALA A 95 10.57 -14.25 -1.82
CA ALA A 95 10.38 -14.46 -3.25
C ALA A 95 11.23 -13.49 -4.08
N VAL A 96 11.64 -13.92 -5.27
CA VAL A 96 12.24 -13.06 -6.28
C VAL A 96 11.32 -13.05 -7.49
N LEU A 97 10.90 -11.86 -7.91
CA LEU A 97 10.06 -11.65 -9.07
C LEU A 97 10.87 -10.92 -10.14
N SER A 98 10.74 -11.33 -11.40
CA SER A 98 11.12 -10.47 -12.52
C SER A 98 9.91 -9.66 -12.98
N VAL A 99 10.16 -8.38 -13.28
CA VAL A 99 9.18 -7.49 -13.91
C VAL A 99 9.45 -7.58 -15.40
N ASP A 100 8.53 -8.17 -16.16
CA ASP A 100 8.64 -8.31 -17.61
C ASP A 100 9.99 -8.92 -18.07
N THR A 101 10.22 -9.02 -19.38
CA THR A 101 11.54 -9.41 -19.88
C THR A 101 12.51 -8.24 -19.77
N GLY A 102 13.47 -8.35 -18.85
CA GLY A 102 14.61 -7.45 -18.75
C GLY A 102 14.29 -6.06 -18.17
N VAL A 103 13.10 -5.79 -17.62
CA VAL A 103 12.82 -4.50 -16.95
C VAL A 103 13.46 -4.44 -15.56
N GLY A 104 13.41 -5.52 -14.79
CA GLY A 104 14.08 -5.54 -13.49
C GLY A 104 13.62 -6.67 -12.60
N SER A 105 13.97 -6.57 -11.32
CA SER A 105 13.63 -7.57 -10.31
C SER A 105 13.08 -6.92 -9.04
N ILE A 106 12.19 -7.64 -8.38
CA ILE A 106 11.61 -7.31 -7.08
C ILE A 106 11.99 -8.44 -6.12
N TYR A 107 12.69 -8.10 -5.06
CA TYR A 107 13.06 -9.02 -3.98
C TYR A 107 12.07 -8.80 -2.83
N VAL A 108 11.25 -9.80 -2.58
CA VAL A 108 10.14 -9.78 -1.61
C VAL A 108 10.65 -10.39 -0.30
N SER A 109 10.64 -9.59 0.77
CA SER A 109 11.03 -10.04 2.12
C SER A 109 9.89 -10.82 2.76
N GLU A 110 10.13 -11.42 3.93
CA GLU A 110 9.07 -12.06 4.72
C GLU A 110 7.90 -11.11 5.05
N ASN A 111 6.76 -11.70 5.37
CA ASN A 111 5.55 -10.98 5.79
C ASN A 111 5.10 -9.88 4.81
N THR A 112 5.35 -10.09 3.52
CA THR A 112 5.11 -9.11 2.45
C THR A 112 4.08 -9.62 1.46
N THR A 113 3.17 -8.73 1.08
CA THR A 113 2.18 -8.99 0.02
C THR A 113 2.44 -8.02 -1.13
N ILE A 114 2.47 -8.53 -2.35
CA ILE A 114 2.53 -7.73 -3.58
C ILE A 114 1.37 -8.16 -4.48
N ARG A 115 0.55 -7.19 -4.88
CA ARG A 115 -0.59 -7.41 -5.76
C ARG A 115 -0.49 -6.54 -7.00
N ILE A 116 -0.97 -7.06 -8.13
CA ILE A 116 -1.12 -6.26 -9.35
C ILE A 116 -2.36 -5.37 -9.23
N ASN A 117 -2.18 -4.06 -9.40
CA ASN A 117 -3.32 -3.14 -9.58
C ASN A 117 -3.66 -3.00 -11.06
N SER A 118 -2.68 -2.68 -11.91
CA SER A 118 -2.89 -2.62 -13.36
C SER A 118 -1.58 -2.61 -14.13
N PHE A 119 -1.67 -3.07 -15.38
CA PHE A 119 -0.70 -2.83 -16.42
C PHE A 119 -1.33 -1.92 -17.48
N LYS A 120 -0.59 -0.92 -17.95
CA LYS A 120 -1.05 -0.02 -19.02
C LYS A 120 0.07 0.25 -20.02
N ILE A 121 -0.31 0.67 -21.21
CA ILE A 121 0.61 1.13 -22.26
C ILE A 121 0.32 2.61 -22.51
N ALA A 122 1.35 3.44 -22.45
CA ALA A 122 1.29 4.85 -22.78
C ALA A 122 1.28 5.07 -24.30
N ALA A 123 0.94 6.27 -24.75
CA ALA A 123 0.87 6.61 -26.18
C ALA A 123 2.21 6.41 -26.92
N ASP A 124 3.34 6.56 -26.23
CA ASP A 124 4.69 6.32 -26.77
C ASP A 124 5.14 4.85 -26.65
N ASN A 125 4.19 3.92 -26.50
CA ASN A 125 4.43 2.51 -26.22
C ASN A 125 5.20 2.28 -24.90
N GLY A 126 5.23 3.26 -24.00
CA GLY A 126 5.80 3.13 -22.66
C GLY A 126 4.98 2.16 -21.79
N ARG A 127 5.65 1.35 -20.97
CA ARG A 127 5.01 0.37 -20.08
C ARG A 127 4.79 0.97 -18.69
N ILE A 128 3.54 1.02 -18.25
CA ILE A 128 3.14 1.53 -16.94
C ILE A 128 2.74 0.33 -16.09
N THR A 129 3.53 0.03 -15.07
CA THR A 129 3.26 -1.04 -14.11
C THR A 129 2.81 -0.43 -12.78
N ASN A 130 1.60 -0.74 -12.34
CA ASN A 130 1.07 -0.30 -11.04
C ASN A 130 0.88 -1.51 -10.13
N LEU A 131 1.65 -1.54 -9.05
CA LEU A 131 1.59 -2.58 -8.02
C LEU A 131 1.01 -2.00 -6.72
N PHE A 132 0.49 -2.88 -5.89
CA PHE A 132 0.03 -2.56 -4.54
C PHE A 132 0.77 -3.41 -3.51
N VAL A 133 1.33 -2.75 -2.51
CA VAL A 133 2.03 -3.36 -1.39
C VAL A 133 1.30 -2.89 -0.12
N PRO A 134 0.30 -3.65 0.37
CA PRO A 134 -0.45 -3.26 1.56
C PRO A 134 0.37 -3.35 2.85
N ARG A 135 1.38 -4.23 2.87
CA ARG A 135 2.27 -4.46 4.01
C ARG A 135 3.55 -5.18 3.57
N GLY A 136 4.58 -5.04 4.40
CA GLY A 136 5.86 -5.71 4.25
C GLY A 136 6.89 -4.89 3.48
N LYS A 137 7.95 -5.54 3.01
CA LYS A 137 9.15 -4.91 2.48
C LYS A 137 9.59 -5.55 1.16
N ALA A 138 9.81 -4.71 0.15
CA ALA A 138 10.31 -5.12 -1.14
C ALA A 138 11.49 -4.25 -1.59
N ARG A 139 12.58 -4.89 -2.05
CA ARG A 139 13.68 -4.20 -2.72
C ARG A 139 13.48 -4.31 -4.23
N LEU A 140 13.52 -3.18 -4.92
CA LEU A 140 13.37 -3.10 -6.36
C LEU A 140 14.68 -2.71 -7.02
N GLN A 141 14.96 -3.36 -8.14
CA GLN A 141 16.07 -3.05 -9.02
C GLN A 141 15.54 -2.95 -10.45
N ILE A 142 15.19 -1.72 -10.83
CA ILE A 142 14.55 -1.43 -12.11
C ILE A 142 15.56 -0.72 -13.01
N ARG A 143 15.74 -1.20 -14.24
CA ARG A 143 16.62 -0.52 -15.20
C ARG A 143 16.03 0.82 -15.62
N LYS A 144 16.87 1.71 -16.13
CA LYS A 144 16.41 2.96 -16.75
C LYS A 144 15.52 2.65 -17.95
N PHE A 145 14.32 3.24 -17.97
CA PHE A 145 13.40 3.08 -19.08
C PHE A 145 13.81 3.94 -20.27
N THR A 146 13.59 3.41 -21.47
CA THR A 146 13.83 4.12 -22.74
C THR A 146 12.66 5.02 -23.12
N ASN A 147 11.42 4.52 -23.03
CA ASN A 147 10.22 5.28 -23.38
C ASN A 147 9.87 6.29 -22.29
N ARG A 148 9.43 7.49 -22.70
CA ARG A 148 9.06 8.58 -21.79
C ARG A 148 7.79 8.29 -21.01
N GLY A 149 6.89 7.45 -21.50
CA GLY A 149 5.69 7.01 -20.78
C GLY A 149 5.91 5.86 -19.81
N SER A 150 7.07 5.18 -19.84
CA SER A 150 7.31 4.01 -18.98
C SER A 150 7.52 4.37 -17.51
N GLN A 151 6.83 3.70 -16.60
CA GLN A 151 6.96 3.92 -15.16
C GLN A 151 6.60 2.66 -14.38
N LEU A 152 7.21 2.50 -13.22
CA LEU A 152 6.77 1.53 -12.22
C LEU A 152 6.32 2.29 -10.99
N ASN A 153 5.09 2.02 -10.56
CA ASN A 153 4.48 2.63 -9.40
C ASN A 153 4.15 1.57 -8.36
N ILE A 154 4.46 1.85 -7.10
CA ILE A 154 4.01 1.07 -5.95
C ILE A 154 3.09 1.94 -5.12
N GLN A 155 1.84 1.49 -4.99
CA GLN A 155 0.87 2.04 -4.08
C GLN A 155 0.92 1.31 -2.75
N THR A 156 0.84 2.06 -1.67
CA THR A 156 0.69 1.59 -0.27
C THR A 156 -0.52 2.30 0.34
N PRO A 157 -0.97 1.95 1.56
CA PRO A 157 -2.02 2.71 2.24
C PRO A 157 -1.67 4.18 2.47
N ALA A 158 -0.38 4.51 2.67
CA ALA A 158 0.05 5.89 2.94
C ALA A 158 0.27 6.73 1.68
N GLY A 159 0.58 6.13 0.52
CA GLY A 159 0.87 6.89 -0.69
C GLY A 159 1.38 6.06 -1.86
N ILE A 160 1.87 6.76 -2.88
CA ILE A 160 2.40 6.18 -4.11
C ILE A 160 3.89 6.51 -4.22
N SER A 161 4.69 5.53 -4.61
CA SER A 161 6.07 5.73 -5.07
C SER A 161 6.17 5.42 -6.55
N GLY A 162 6.74 6.33 -7.34
CA GLY A 162 6.90 6.20 -8.79
C GLY A 162 8.36 6.31 -9.21
N VAL A 163 8.80 5.41 -10.10
CA VAL A 163 10.20 5.34 -10.56
C VAL A 163 10.33 5.18 -12.07
N ARG A 164 11.47 5.65 -12.58
CA ARG A 164 11.89 5.52 -13.99
C ARG A 164 13.28 4.91 -14.14
N GLY A 165 13.52 3.83 -13.40
CA GLY A 165 14.82 3.16 -13.32
C GLY A 165 15.61 3.58 -12.11
N THR A 166 15.40 2.83 -11.04
CA THR A 166 15.87 3.16 -9.69
C THR A 166 16.14 1.85 -8.97
N ARG A 167 17.15 1.86 -8.09
CA ARG A 167 17.35 0.83 -7.08
C ARG A 167 16.89 1.40 -5.75
N TYR A 168 15.83 0.84 -5.16
CA TYR A 168 15.24 1.36 -3.94
C TYR A 168 14.54 0.27 -3.14
N ILE A 169 14.20 0.58 -1.91
CA ILE A 169 13.42 -0.25 -1.01
C ILE A 169 12.12 0.49 -0.71
N VAL A 170 11.01 -0.23 -0.80
CA VAL A 170 9.72 0.20 -0.28
C VAL A 170 9.38 -0.67 0.92
N GLN A 171 8.91 -0.05 1.98
CA GLN A 171 8.36 -0.74 3.12
C GLN A 171 7.02 -0.12 3.50
N SER A 172 6.00 -0.95 3.58
CA SER A 172 4.70 -0.59 4.15
C SER A 172 4.60 -1.27 5.52
N LYS A 173 4.65 -0.46 6.57
CA LYS A 173 4.56 -0.91 7.97
C LYS A 173 3.15 -1.42 8.29
N ASN A 174 2.99 -2.14 9.39
CA ASN A 174 1.67 -2.61 9.84
C ASN A 174 0.70 -1.46 10.16
N SER A 175 1.21 -0.27 10.50
CA SER A 175 0.41 0.96 10.64
C SER A 175 -0.15 1.48 9.31
N GLY A 176 0.34 0.96 8.18
CA GLY A 176 0.08 1.47 6.83
C GLY A 176 1.09 2.52 6.37
N ASP A 177 1.96 3.01 7.27
CA ASP A 177 2.98 4.00 6.95
C ASP A 177 3.98 3.45 5.93
N MET A 178 4.45 4.34 5.06
CA MET A 178 5.37 3.99 3.98
C MET A 178 6.74 4.60 4.22
N VAL A 179 7.77 3.77 4.17
CA VAL A 179 9.18 4.19 4.12
C VAL A 179 9.73 3.90 2.74
N ILE A 180 10.35 4.91 2.14
CA ILE A 180 11.09 4.80 0.88
C ILE A 180 12.56 5.04 1.16
N THR A 181 13.41 4.13 0.70
CA THR A 181 14.87 4.22 0.84
C THR A 181 15.49 4.06 -0.54
N THR A 182 16.01 5.15 -1.11
CA THR A 182 16.56 5.16 -2.47
C THR A 182 18.06 4.90 -2.43
N LEU A 183 18.49 3.77 -2.99
CA LEU A 183 19.91 3.41 -3.06
C LEU A 183 20.60 4.07 -4.27
N GLN A 184 19.92 4.09 -5.42
CA GLN A 184 20.44 4.69 -6.66
C GLN A 184 19.29 5.20 -7.52
N GLY A 185 19.47 6.34 -8.17
CA GLY A 185 18.45 6.97 -9.02
C GLY A 185 17.60 7.93 -8.20
N SER A 186 16.30 7.98 -8.49
CA SER A 186 15.36 8.83 -7.76
C SER A 186 13.97 8.21 -7.70
N VAL A 187 13.26 8.43 -6.61
CA VAL A 187 11.87 8.01 -6.40
C VAL A 187 11.01 9.25 -6.19
N ALA A 188 9.91 9.37 -6.93
CA ALA A 188 8.88 10.34 -6.63
C ALA A 188 7.92 9.73 -5.61
N THR A 189 7.88 10.27 -4.40
CA THR A 189 6.94 9.84 -3.36
C THR A 189 5.80 10.84 -3.29
N THR A 190 4.56 10.38 -3.46
CA THR A 190 3.36 11.23 -3.52
C THR A 190 2.32 10.77 -2.50
N ALA A 191 1.85 11.71 -1.68
CA ALA A 191 0.71 11.53 -0.78
C ALA A 191 0.09 12.89 -0.45
N GLN A 192 -1.22 12.94 -0.15
CA GLN A 192 -1.92 14.18 0.19
C GLN A 192 -1.66 15.31 -0.83
N ASN A 193 -1.70 14.99 -2.13
CA ASN A 193 -1.42 15.89 -3.25
C ASN A 193 -0.04 16.57 -3.24
N GLN A 194 0.90 16.06 -2.43
CA GLN A 194 2.27 16.55 -2.36
C GLN A 194 3.24 15.47 -2.81
N THR A 195 4.21 15.88 -3.63
CA THR A 195 5.27 15.00 -4.13
C THR A 195 6.61 15.45 -3.59
N LYS A 196 7.42 14.50 -3.10
CA LYS A 196 8.80 14.70 -2.71
C LYS A 196 9.70 13.76 -3.51
N MET A 197 10.80 14.29 -4.03
CA MET A 197 11.81 13.51 -4.74
C MET A 197 12.83 12.95 -3.74
N VAL A 198 12.97 11.62 -3.69
CA VAL A 198 13.92 10.92 -2.82
C VAL A 198 15.07 10.40 -3.69
N ASN A 199 16.18 11.13 -3.71
CA ASN A 199 17.36 10.79 -4.50
C ASN A 199 18.20 9.67 -3.86
N GLY A 200 19.09 9.06 -4.64
CA GLY A 200 20.03 8.06 -4.15
C GLY A 200 20.80 8.54 -2.91
N GLY A 201 20.86 7.69 -1.88
CA GLY A 201 21.46 8.01 -0.59
C GLY A 201 20.49 8.65 0.42
N PHE A 202 19.21 8.84 0.04
CA PHE A 202 18.19 9.43 0.92
C PHE A 202 17.02 8.46 1.16
N GLN A 203 16.28 8.75 2.22
CA GLN A 203 15.04 8.08 2.61
C GLN A 203 13.98 9.07 3.05
N ASN A 204 12.70 8.70 2.96
CA ASN A 204 11.61 9.50 3.47
C ASN A 204 10.48 8.64 4.04
N LEU A 205 9.67 9.25 4.91
CA LEU A 205 8.57 8.61 5.64
C LEU A 205 7.29 9.30 5.22
N THR A 206 6.29 8.50 4.90
CA THR A 206 4.93 8.97 4.62
C THR A 206 4.00 8.31 5.61
N VAL A 207 3.47 9.11 6.54
CA VAL A 207 2.46 8.65 7.50
C VAL A 207 1.10 8.61 6.82
N VAL A 208 0.27 7.61 7.11
CA VAL A 208 -1.08 7.52 6.54
C VAL A 208 -1.86 8.83 6.76
N GLY A 209 -2.49 9.35 5.71
CA GLY A 209 -3.25 10.60 5.77
C GLY A 209 -2.40 11.87 5.78
N GLN A 210 -1.08 11.78 5.61
CA GLN A 210 -0.15 12.91 5.72
C GLN A 210 0.73 13.02 4.47
N PRO A 211 1.23 14.23 4.14
CA PRO A 211 2.15 14.38 3.02
C PRO A 211 3.50 13.69 3.32
N PRO A 212 4.28 13.34 2.28
CA PRO A 212 5.58 12.73 2.47
C PRO A 212 6.54 13.68 3.19
N SER A 213 7.33 13.15 4.14
CA SER A 213 8.35 13.93 4.84
C SER A 213 9.42 14.42 3.85
N THR A 214 10.16 15.46 4.24
CA THR A 214 11.39 15.83 3.53
C THR A 214 12.36 14.64 3.56
N PRO A 215 13.02 14.33 2.44
CA PRO A 215 14.05 13.29 2.41
C PRO A 215 15.20 13.63 3.35
N VAL A 216 15.69 12.63 4.07
CA VAL A 216 16.89 12.71 4.91
C VAL A 216 17.92 11.67 4.45
N PRO A 217 19.21 11.84 4.73
CA PRO A 217 20.22 10.83 4.40
C PRO A 217 19.88 9.47 5.03
N ILE A 218 20.20 8.40 4.31
CA ILE A 218 20.11 7.04 4.86
C ILE A 218 21.11 6.93 6.02
N ASN A 219 20.63 6.49 7.17
CA ASN A 219 21.48 6.13 8.30
C ASN A 219 21.37 4.62 8.59
N ASN A 220 22.42 4.07 9.19
CA ASN A 220 22.50 2.64 9.55
C ASN A 220 22.32 2.42 11.06
N ASP A 221 21.55 3.30 11.70
CA ASP A 221 21.32 3.26 13.14
C ASP A 221 20.12 2.35 13.46
N ALA A 222 20.39 1.26 14.18
CA ALA A 222 19.38 0.34 14.69
C ALA A 222 19.30 0.41 16.23
N SER A 223 19.77 1.51 16.82
CA SER A 223 19.80 1.69 18.25
C SER A 223 18.40 1.84 18.84
N LEU A 224 18.21 1.28 20.03
CA LEU A 224 17.02 1.43 20.87
C LEU A 224 17.40 2.15 22.15
N LYS A 225 16.71 3.25 22.45
CA LYS A 225 16.64 3.83 23.79
C LYS A 225 15.32 3.40 24.41
N TYR A 226 15.31 3.06 25.69
CA TYR A 226 14.06 2.65 26.34
C TYR A 226 14.00 3.07 27.81
N ALA A 227 12.78 3.12 28.32
CA ALA A 227 12.44 3.31 29.72
C ALA A 227 11.30 2.36 30.11
N ILE A 228 11.26 2.00 31.39
CA ILE A 228 10.25 1.09 31.95
C ILE A 228 9.53 1.85 33.05
N ASP A 229 8.22 2.00 32.90
CA ASP A 229 7.33 2.55 33.92
C ASP A 229 6.52 1.40 34.55
N ARG A 230 6.67 1.22 35.87
CA ARG A 230 6.04 0.14 36.62
C ARG A 230 4.83 0.70 37.35
N ARG A 231 3.65 0.21 37.00
CA ARG A 231 2.40 0.67 37.59
C ARG A 231 1.77 -0.44 38.41
N ALA A 232 1.43 -0.13 39.65
CA ALA A 232 0.62 -0.99 40.50
C ALA A 232 -0.70 -0.27 40.76
N SER A 233 -1.83 -0.93 40.46
CA SER A 233 -3.16 -0.42 40.81
C SER A 233 -4.03 -1.56 41.31
N GLY A 234 -4.51 -1.44 42.55
CA GLY A 234 -5.50 -2.31 43.19
C GLY A 234 -5.18 -3.81 43.14
N SER A 235 -5.57 -4.45 42.04
CA SER A 235 -5.50 -5.90 41.80
C SER A 235 -4.50 -6.33 40.71
N GLY A 236 -3.78 -5.40 40.06
CA GLY A 236 -2.88 -5.71 38.95
C GLY A 236 -1.58 -4.90 38.96
N ARG A 237 -0.48 -5.58 38.60
CA ARG A 237 0.78 -4.94 38.19
C ARG A 237 0.78 -4.85 36.67
N SER A 238 1.14 -3.70 36.13
CA SER A 238 1.38 -3.53 34.69
C SER A 238 2.71 -2.83 34.48
N ILE A 239 3.32 -3.13 33.34
CA ILE A 239 4.58 -2.51 32.94
C ILE A 239 4.34 -1.81 31.63
N VAL A 240 4.78 -0.56 31.53
CA VAL A 240 4.78 0.19 30.29
C VAL A 240 6.22 0.30 29.80
N LEU A 241 6.50 -0.40 28.70
CA LEU A 241 7.74 -0.24 27.96
C LEU A 241 7.58 0.96 27.02
N ILE A 242 8.47 1.95 27.20
CA ILE A 242 8.56 3.12 26.33
C ILE A 242 9.86 3.01 25.58
N GLY A 243 9.82 2.90 24.26
CA GLY A 243 11.02 2.81 23.43
C GLY A 243 11.09 3.92 22.41
N TYR A 244 12.32 4.24 22.00
CA TYR A 244 12.64 5.25 21.01
C TYR A 244 13.75 4.71 20.10
N THR A 245 13.52 4.83 18.80
CA THR A 245 14.52 4.55 17.77
C THR A 245 14.34 5.54 16.62
N ASP A 246 15.09 5.41 15.54
CA ASP A 246 14.86 6.20 14.34
C ASP A 246 13.46 5.86 13.73
N PRO A 247 12.62 6.84 13.36
CA PRO A 247 11.28 6.59 12.81
C PRO A 247 11.26 5.80 11.49
N PHE A 248 12.37 5.71 10.77
CA PHE A 248 12.53 4.86 9.59
C PHE A 248 12.68 3.38 9.95
N ASN A 249 13.05 3.05 11.18
CA ASN A 249 13.21 1.68 11.63
C ASN A 249 11.86 0.97 11.84
N THR A 250 11.95 -0.36 11.86
CA THR A 250 10.89 -1.27 12.30
C THR A 250 11.25 -1.81 13.67
N VAL A 251 10.32 -1.72 14.60
CA VAL A 251 10.46 -2.31 15.93
C VAL A 251 9.50 -3.49 16.04
N LYS A 252 10.01 -4.64 16.48
CA LYS A 252 9.22 -5.81 16.85
C LYS A 252 9.43 -6.11 18.33
N VAL A 253 8.36 -6.27 19.09
CA VAL A 253 8.41 -6.73 20.48
C VAL A 253 7.77 -8.11 20.54
N GLU A 254 8.50 -9.11 21.03
CA GLU A 254 8.08 -10.53 20.99
C GLU A 254 7.64 -10.96 19.58
N GLY A 255 8.40 -10.54 18.55
CA GLY A 255 8.11 -10.80 17.14
C GLY A 255 6.97 -9.98 16.53
N LYS A 256 6.21 -9.21 17.32
CA LYS A 256 5.10 -8.38 16.84
C LYS A 256 5.56 -6.95 16.57
N GLU A 257 5.37 -6.49 15.34
CA GLU A 257 5.69 -5.12 14.94
C GLU A 257 4.90 -4.09 15.76
N GLN A 258 5.57 -3.03 16.21
CA GLN A 258 5.00 -1.91 16.94
C GLN A 258 4.93 -0.68 16.05
N ALA A 259 3.83 0.08 16.17
CA ALA A 259 3.72 1.36 15.50
C ALA A 259 4.65 2.39 16.17
N LEU A 260 5.40 3.12 15.34
CA LEU A 260 6.22 4.25 15.78
C LEU A 260 5.50 5.56 15.44
N ASP A 261 5.57 6.55 16.32
CA ASP A 261 5.20 7.91 15.95
C ASP A 261 6.31 8.59 15.11
N ARG A 262 6.08 9.86 14.72
CA ARG A 262 7.03 10.64 13.92
C ARG A 262 8.37 10.89 14.61
N SER A 263 8.42 10.78 15.94
CA SER A 263 9.65 10.89 16.73
C SER A 263 10.37 9.54 16.89
N GLY A 264 9.79 8.47 16.36
CA GLY A 264 10.31 7.11 16.48
C GLY A 264 10.01 6.47 17.84
N LYS A 265 9.03 7.02 18.57
CA LYS A 265 8.61 6.52 19.88
C LYS A 265 7.52 5.47 19.74
N PHE A 266 7.54 4.46 20.61
CA PHE A 266 6.43 3.54 20.82
C PHE A 266 6.16 3.32 22.31
N TYR A 267 4.95 2.85 22.60
CA TYR A 267 4.50 2.48 23.92
C TYR A 267 3.88 1.08 23.86
N LEU A 268 4.26 0.23 24.80
CA LEU A 268 3.66 -1.08 24.94
C LEU A 268 3.34 -1.36 26.41
N GLN A 269 2.06 -1.55 26.70
CA GLN A 269 1.63 -2.06 28.00
C GLN A 269 1.74 -3.59 27.99
N LEU A 270 2.57 -4.10 28.89
CA LEU A 270 2.73 -5.52 29.15
C LEU A 270 1.93 -5.89 30.42
N PRO A 271 1.27 -7.06 30.43
CA PRO A 271 0.70 -7.59 31.67
C PRO A 271 1.82 -7.83 32.70
N ALA A 272 1.44 -8.00 33.98
CA ALA A 272 2.37 -8.50 35.00
C ALA A 272 3.10 -9.73 34.44
N PRO A 273 4.44 -9.70 34.30
CA PRO A 273 5.13 -10.71 33.53
C PRO A 273 5.10 -12.07 34.20
N SER A 274 4.99 -13.13 33.39
CA SER A 274 5.52 -14.46 33.73
C SER A 274 7.01 -14.62 33.36
N SER A 275 7.56 -13.71 32.52
CA SER A 275 8.96 -13.71 32.08
C SER A 275 9.78 -12.56 32.70
N LEU A 276 11.05 -12.81 33.01
CA LEU A 276 11.93 -11.77 33.58
C LEU A 276 12.38 -10.73 32.55
N LYS A 277 12.17 -11.01 31.24
CA LYS A 277 12.70 -10.24 30.11
C LYS A 277 11.69 -10.15 28.97
N VAL A 278 11.85 -9.12 28.15
CA VAL A 278 11.17 -8.93 26.86
C VAL A 278 12.19 -8.75 25.74
N THR A 279 11.96 -9.40 24.60
CA THR A 279 12.79 -9.31 23.41
C THR A 279 12.29 -8.20 22.51
N VAL A 280 13.15 -7.23 22.23
CA VAL A 280 12.89 -6.15 21.26
C VAL A 280 13.87 -6.25 20.11
N THR A 281 13.37 -6.33 18.90
CA THR A 281 14.16 -6.32 17.67
C THR A 281 13.96 -4.99 16.96
N VAL A 282 15.06 -4.31 16.64
CA VAL A 282 15.07 -3.13 15.78
C VAL A 282 15.73 -3.49 14.47
N GLU A 283 15.02 -3.27 13.37
CA GLU A 283 15.51 -3.46 12.01
C GLU A 283 15.47 -2.14 11.27
N ASN A 284 16.57 -1.75 10.66
CA ASN A 284 16.62 -0.54 9.84
C ASN A 284 16.32 -0.82 8.36
N THR A 285 16.26 0.24 7.58
CA THR A 285 15.87 0.17 6.15
C THR A 285 16.89 -0.56 5.28
N THR A 286 18.16 -0.65 5.70
CA THR A 286 19.23 -1.36 4.98
C THR A 286 19.35 -2.83 5.36
N GLY A 287 18.60 -3.29 6.37
CA GLY A 287 18.56 -4.69 6.82
C GLY A 287 19.47 -5.02 8.00
N LYS A 288 20.10 -4.02 8.64
CA LYS A 288 20.77 -4.24 9.93
C LYS A 288 19.72 -4.50 11.00
N ILE A 289 19.94 -5.58 11.75
CA ILE A 289 19.08 -6.01 12.85
C ILE A 289 19.88 -5.90 14.15
N GLN A 290 19.25 -5.34 15.18
CA GLN A 290 19.77 -5.33 16.54
C GLN A 290 18.70 -5.87 17.50
N VAL A 291 19.09 -6.83 18.34
CA VAL A 291 18.20 -7.49 19.30
C VAL A 291 18.57 -7.05 20.70
N TYR A 292 17.54 -6.74 21.50
CA TYR A 292 17.64 -6.29 22.89
C TYR A 292 16.85 -7.24 23.78
N GLU A 293 17.50 -7.78 24.80
CA GLU A 293 16.83 -8.47 25.91
C GLU A 293 16.66 -7.49 27.07
N ILE A 294 15.46 -6.93 27.22
CA ILE A 294 15.18 -5.91 28.21
C ILE A 294 14.64 -6.57 29.49
N PRO A 295 15.31 -6.43 30.65
CA PRO A 295 14.76 -6.92 31.91
C PRO A 295 13.56 -6.08 32.33
N ILE A 296 12.46 -6.74 32.69
CA ILE A 296 11.18 -6.07 33.01
C ILE A 296 10.71 -6.29 34.46
N LEU A 297 11.51 -6.96 35.30
CA LEU A 297 11.26 -7.14 36.73
C LEU A 297 12.04 -6.20 37.63
#